data_AF-K9XCT2-F1
#
_entry.id   AF-K9XCT2-F1
#
_cell.length_a   1.000
_cell.length_b   1.000
_cell.length_c   1.000
_cell.angle_alpha   90.00
_cell.angle_beta   90.00
_cell.angle_gamma   90.00
#
_symmetry.space_group_name_H-M   'P 1'
#
loop_
_entity.id
_entity.type
_entity.pdbx_description
1 polymer ?
#
loop_
_entity_poly.entity_id
_entity_poly.type
_entity_poly.pdbx_seq_one_letter_code
_entity_poly.pdbx_strand_id
1 'polypeptide(L)' 'MATTAITRKNLIQSLMTGLIIGVLVGAPLGWFVHQFYAERRLADVLICREKNRNQPEAVLQSICGSRF' A
#
# COMPACT_ATOMS: atom_id res chain seq x y z
N MET A 1 39.11 -28.84 -13.73
CA MET A 1 38.12 -27.75 -13.62
C MET A 1 36.76 -28.39 -13.41
N ALA A 2 36.22 -28.31 -12.19
CA ALA A 2 34.90 -28.86 -11.89
C ALA A 2 33.84 -27.92 -12.49
N THR A 3 33.16 -28.36 -13.54
CA THR A 3 32.01 -27.67 -14.10
C THR A 3 30.87 -27.80 -13.11
N THR A 4 30.56 -26.72 -12.40
CA THR A 4 29.40 -26.62 -11.50
C THR A 4 28.13 -26.59 -12.36
N ALA A 5 27.66 -27.76 -12.77
CA ALA A 5 26.39 -27.90 -13.46
C ALA A 5 25.28 -27.38 -12.54
N ILE A 6 24.67 -26.25 -12.90
CA ILE A 6 23.49 -25.70 -12.21
C ILE A 6 22.39 -26.74 -12.36
N THR A 7 22.17 -27.54 -11.31
CA THR A 7 21.08 -28.51 -11.30
C THR A 7 19.75 -27.75 -11.27
N ARG A 8 18.74 -28.24 -12.00
CA ARG A 8 17.40 -27.61 -12.10
C ARG A 8 16.79 -27.30 -10.72
N LYS A 9 17.14 -28.08 -9.70
CA LYS A 9 16.75 -27.88 -8.29
C LYS A 9 17.32 -26.58 -7.69
N ASN A 10 18.58 -26.25 -7.96
CA ASN A 10 19.21 -25.01 -7.48
C ASN A 10 18.58 -23.76 -8.11
N LEU A 11 18.12 -23.86 -9.36
CA LEU A 11 17.43 -22.75 -10.04
C LEU A 11 16.08 -22.45 -9.39
N ILE A 12 15.27 -23.50 -9.15
CA ILE A 12 13.96 -23.36 -8.50
C ILE A 12 14.13 -22.84 -7.08
N GLN A 13 15.11 -23.36 -6.33
CA GLN A 13 15.35 -22.93 -4.96
C GLN A 13 15.77 -21.45 -4.90
N SER A 14 16.68 -21.02 -5.79
CA SER A 14 17.10 -19.62 -5.89
C SER A 14 15.94 -18.67 -6.24
N LEU A 15 15.10 -19.07 -7.21
CA LEU A 15 13.91 -18.31 -7.59
C LEU A 15 12.91 -18.20 -6.44
N MET A 16 12.63 -19.31 -5.75
CA MET A 16 11.72 -19.31 -4.59
C MET A 16 12.26 -18.46 -3.46
N THR A 17 13.57 -18.52 -3.15
CA THR A 17 14.16 -17.65 -2.14
C THR A 17 14.05 -16.17 -2.51
N GLY A 18 14.32 -15.82 -3.78
CA GLY A 18 14.17 -14.44 -4.26
C GLY A 18 12.74 -13.93 -4.18
N LEU A 19 11.76 -14.78 -4.52
CA LEU A 19 10.35 -14.44 -4.48
C LEU A 19 9.84 -14.29 -3.04
N ILE A 20 10.24 -15.17 -2.12
CA ILE A 20 9.88 -15.07 -0.71
C ILE A 20 10.43 -13.77 -0.10
N ILE A 21 11.70 -13.45 -0.36
CA ILE A 21 12.31 -12.20 0.13
C ILE A 21 11.60 -10.99 -0.49
N GLY A 22 11.34 -11.03 -1.79
CA GLY A 22 10.63 -9.96 -2.50
C GLY A 22 9.22 -9.71 -1.95
N VAL A 23 8.49 -10.77 -1.60
CA VAL A 23 7.15 -10.65 -0.98
C VAL A 23 7.25 -10.14 0.45
N LEU A 24 8.17 -10.68 1.25
CA LEU A 24 8.35 -10.28 2.64
C LEU A 24 8.76 -8.82 2.80
N VAL A 25 9.48 -8.25 1.83
CA VAL A 25 9.85 -6.83 1.86
C VAL A 25 8.80 -5.98 1.13
N GLY A 26 8.37 -6.40 -0.06
CA GLY A 26 7.47 -5.61 -0.91
C GLY A 26 6.05 -5.49 -0.36
N ALA A 27 5.50 -6.57 0.21
CA ALA A 27 4.14 -6.55 0.74
C ALA A 27 3.97 -5.61 1.94
N PRO A 28 4.79 -5.66 3.01
CA PRO A 28 4.66 -4.70 4.11
C PRO A 28 4.97 -3.26 3.71
N LEU A 29 5.91 -3.02 2.78
CA LEU A 29 6.14 -1.68 2.25
C LEU A 29 4.93 -1.14 1.49
N GLY A 30 4.33 -1.95 0.62
CA GLY A 30 3.11 -1.57 -0.10
C GLY A 30 1.93 -1.32 0.83
N TRP A 31 1.75 -2.18 1.85
CA TRP A 31 0.71 -2.01 2.87
C TRP A 31 0.89 -0.71 3.66
N PHE A 32 2.11 -0.43 4.12
CA PHE A 32 2.41 0.78 4.89
C PHE A 32 2.14 2.05 4.10
N VAL A 33 2.57 2.10 2.84
CA VAL A 33 2.28 3.22 1.94
C VAL A 33 0.78 3.38 1.73
N HIS A 34 0.05 2.28 1.49
CA HIS A 34 -1.39 2.31 1.32
C HIS A 34 -2.10 2.84 2.58
N GLN A 35 -1.70 2.39 3.76
CA GLN A 35 -2.26 2.84 5.03
C GLN A 35 -1.98 4.34 5.26
N PHE A 36 -0.76 4.80 4.99
CA PHE A 36 -0.43 6.23 5.08
C PHE A 36 -1.27 7.09 4.15
N TYR A 37 -1.48 6.66 2.89
CA TYR A 37 -2.32 7.38 1.94
C TYR A 37 -3.79 7.39 2.36
N ALA A 38 -4.30 6.27 2.87
CA ALA A 38 -5.66 6.19 3.39
C ALA A 38 -5.86 7.13 4.59
N GLU A 39 -4.92 7.14 5.54
CA GLU A 39 -4.97 8.02 6.71
C GLU A 39 -4.86 9.51 6.34
N ARG A 40 -4.00 9.85 5.38
CA ARG A 40 -3.89 11.23 4.84
C ARG A 40 -5.19 11.70 4.23
N ARG A 41 -5.79 10.88 3.36
CA ARG A 41 -7.07 11.22 2.70
C ARG A 41 -8.19 11.40 3.71
N LEU A 42 -8.24 10.54 4.74
CA LEU A 42 -9.19 10.70 5.83
C LEU A 42 -8.96 12.02 6.57
N ALA A 43 -7.72 12.33 6.96
CA ALA A 43 -7.39 13.57 7.65
C ALA A 43 -7.82 14.82 6.86
N ASP A 44 -7.55 14.87 5.54
CA ASP A 44 -7.94 16.00 4.69
C ASP A 44 -9.47 16.18 4.63
N VAL A 45 -10.22 15.09 4.51
CA VAL A 45 -11.70 15.11 4.55
C VAL A 45 -12.18 15.63 5.91
N LEU A 46 -11.54 15.24 7.02
CA LEU A 46 -11.93 15.68 8.36
C LEU A 46 -11.71 17.16 8.53
N ILE A 47 -10.52 17.63 8.17
CA ILE A 47 -10.13 19.05 8.29
C ILE A 47 -11.06 19.91 7.45
N CYS A 48 -11.38 19.48 6.22
CA CYS A 48 -12.31 20.18 5.35
C CYS A 48 -13.72 20.25 5.96
N ARG A 49 -14.19 19.15 6.57
CA ARG A 49 -15.50 19.07 7.22
C ARG A 49 -15.56 19.92 8.50
N GLU A 50 -14.48 19.97 9.27
CA GLU A 50 -14.35 20.85 10.44
C GLU A 50 -14.43 22.33 10.03
N LYS A 51 -13.76 22.70 8.93
CA LYS A 51 -13.74 24.07 8.39
C LYS A 51 -15.09 24.51 7.81
N ASN A 52 -15.91 23.57 7.36
CA ASN A 52 -17.20 23.81 6.72
C ASN A 52 -18.38 23.28 7.56
N ARG A 53 -18.21 23.14 8.88
CA ARG A 53 -19.20 22.54 9.81
C ARG A 53 -20.60 23.16 9.74
N ASN A 54 -20.69 24.39 9.27
CA ASN A 54 -21.91 25.19 9.16
C ASN A 54 -22.73 24.88 7.89
N GLN A 55 -22.21 24.03 6.99
CA GLN A 55 -22.87 23.65 5.76
C GLN A 55 -23.68 22.35 5.91
N PRO A 56 -24.72 22.13 5.09
CA PRO A 56 -25.49 20.89 5.11
C PRO A 56 -24.65 19.69 4.60
N GLU A 57 -24.90 18.50 5.14
CA GLU A 57 -24.16 17.25 4.85
C GLU A 57 -24.00 16.95 3.35
N ALA A 58 -25.02 17.25 2.54
CA ALA A 58 -24.99 17.04 1.08
C ALA A 58 -23.96 17.95 0.37
N VAL A 59 -23.75 19.17 0.86
CA VAL A 59 -22.76 20.10 0.31
C VAL A 59 -21.36 19.77 0.84
N LEU A 60 -21.27 19.29 2.08
CA LEU A 60 -20.01 18.77 2.62
C LEU A 60 -19.48 17.57 1.84
N GLN A 61 -20.34 16.65 1.42
CA GLN A 61 -19.92 15.50 0.63
C GLN A 61 -19.44 15.89 -0.78
N SER A 62 -20.03 16.92 -1.40
CA SER A 62 -19.59 17.37 -2.73
C SER A 62 -18.28 18.18 -2.70
N ILE A 63 -18.02 18.91 -1.60
CA ILE A 63 -16.81 19.73 -1.44
C ILE A 63 -15.64 18.92 -0.85
N CYS A 64 -15.88 18.25 0.28
CA CYS A 64 -14.84 17.58 1.05
C CYS A 64 -14.74 16.08 0.72
N GLY A 65 -15.67 15.55 -0.08
CA GLY A 65 -15.75 14.13 -0.40
C GLY A 65 -16.39 13.29 0.72
N SER A 66 -16.52 12.01 0.41
CA SER A 66 -17.00 10.98 1.32
C SER A 66 -15.82 10.35 2.08
N ARG A 67 -16.03 10.03 3.37
CA ARG A 67 -15.12 9.20 4.18
C ARG A 67 -15.07 7.74 3.70
N PHE A 68 -16.01 7.34 2.84
CA PHE A 68 -16.24 5.99 2.33
C PHE A 68 -16.13 5.97 0.80
#